data_AF-A0A5N7CPI5-F1
#
_entry.id   AF-A0A5N7CPI5-F1
#
_cell.length_a   1.000
_cell.length_b   1.000
_cell.length_c   1.000
_cell.angle_alpha   90.00
_cell.angle_beta   90.00
_cell.angle_gamma   90.00
#
_symmetry.space_group_name_H-M   'P 1'
#
loop_
_entity.id
_entity.type
_entity.pdbx_description
1 polymer ?
#
loop_
_entity_poly.entity_id
_entity_poly.type
_entity_poly.pdbx_seq_one_letter_code
_entity_poly.pdbx_strand_id
1 'polypeptide(L)'
;MALVHNQILRALNAAHNHCLTVEPGTQAAQDFLIVNQCIVDVLESHHDMEEERLFPALEKILNQPGAMEGNRQEHQAFHDELLEFYSYVFTADSQGYHGATIKAKTEALGPLVEEHLHNEVPLLYDLHVIDSEALTSLWKDAMNGYKPKFNLFRRFPFMVTCTDNTFL
;
A
#
# COMPACT_ATOMS: atom_id res chain seq x y z
N MET A 1 0.12 1.31 10.59
CA MET A 1 -1.09 0.61 10.12
C MET A 1 -2.18 1.60 9.79
N ALA A 2 -3.03 2.06 10.72
CA ALA A 2 -4.17 2.94 10.41
C ALA A 2 -3.88 4.14 9.47
N LEU A 3 -2.81 4.92 9.75
CA LEU A 3 -2.43 6.05 8.90
C LEU A 3 -2.08 5.63 7.46
N VAL A 4 -1.25 4.59 7.29
CA VAL A 4 -0.79 4.15 5.97
C VAL A 4 -1.90 3.42 5.20
N HIS A 5 -2.79 2.67 5.87
CA HIS A 5 -3.94 2.03 5.22
C HIS A 5 -4.90 3.10 4.66
N ASN A 6 -5.17 4.15 5.43
CA ASN A 6 -5.98 5.27 4.97
C ASN A 6 -5.34 5.97 3.76
N GLN A 7 -4.03 6.16 3.75
CA GLN A 7 -3.32 6.74 2.60
C GLN A 7 -3.47 5.86 1.35
N ILE A 8 -3.31 4.54 1.49
CA ILE A 8 -3.45 3.57 0.39
C ILE A 8 -4.87 3.60 -0.18
N LEU A 9 -5.89 3.47 0.67
CA LEU A 9 -7.30 3.47 0.24
C LEU A 9 -7.68 4.79 -0.44
N ARG A 10 -7.25 5.93 0.09
CA ARG A 10 -7.49 7.22 -0.54
C ARG A 10 -6.83 7.34 -1.90
N ALA A 11 -5.60 6.86 -2.03
CA ALA A 11 -4.89 6.94 -3.28
C ALA A 11 -5.49 6.03 -4.36
N LEU A 12 -5.89 4.80 -4.00
CA LEU A 12 -6.61 3.90 -4.91
C LEU A 12 -7.95 4.51 -5.36
N ASN A 13 -8.70 5.11 -4.44
CA ASN A 13 -9.93 5.83 -4.77
C ASN A 13 -9.69 7.01 -5.70
N ALA A 14 -8.62 7.79 -5.48
CA ALA A 14 -8.27 8.91 -6.36
C ALA A 14 -7.89 8.41 -7.77
N ALA A 15 -7.10 7.33 -7.87
CA ALA A 15 -6.77 6.69 -9.12
C ALA A 15 -8.03 6.24 -9.89
N HIS A 16 -8.94 5.54 -9.21
CA HIS A 16 -10.19 5.06 -9.79
C HIS A 16 -11.07 6.22 -10.28
N ASN A 17 -11.29 7.24 -9.45
CA ASN A 17 -12.23 8.32 -9.75
C ASN A 17 -11.76 9.27 -10.86
N HIS A 18 -10.44 9.47 -10.99
CA HIS A 18 -9.89 10.45 -11.92
C HIS A 18 -9.35 9.85 -13.23
N CYS A 19 -9.21 8.53 -13.33
CA CYS A 19 -8.59 7.92 -14.49
C CYS A 19 -9.28 8.23 -15.83
N LEU A 20 -10.61 8.38 -15.85
CA LEU A 20 -11.34 8.66 -17.10
C LEU A 20 -11.34 10.15 -17.48
N THR A 21 -10.94 11.04 -16.55
CA THR A 21 -10.92 12.49 -16.80
C THR A 21 -9.58 12.99 -17.36
N VAL A 22 -8.57 12.13 -17.41
CA VAL A 22 -7.23 12.46 -17.89
C VAL A 22 -7.13 12.13 -19.37
N GLU A 23 -6.73 13.11 -20.19
CA GLU A 23 -6.62 12.94 -21.64
C GLU A 23 -5.29 12.27 -22.03
N PRO A 24 -5.30 11.22 -22.87
CA PRO A 24 -4.08 10.61 -23.41
C PRO A 24 -3.21 11.61 -24.18
N GLY A 25 -1.91 11.38 -24.17
CA GLY A 25 -0.90 12.18 -24.87
C GLY A 25 -0.57 13.53 -24.23
N THR A 26 -1.18 13.86 -23.08
CA THR A 26 -0.97 15.12 -22.38
C THR A 26 0.08 15.02 -21.27
N GLN A 27 0.57 16.18 -20.79
CA GLN A 27 1.40 16.22 -19.57
C GLN A 27 0.64 15.66 -18.36
N ALA A 28 -0.67 15.92 -18.27
CA ALA A 28 -1.50 15.39 -17.19
C ALA A 28 -1.53 13.85 -17.19
N ALA A 29 -1.54 13.20 -18.35
CA ALA A 29 -1.40 11.75 -18.44
C ALA A 29 -0.06 11.25 -17.90
N GLN A 30 1.04 11.94 -18.24
CA GLN A 30 2.37 11.59 -17.71
C GLN A 30 2.43 11.75 -16.18
N ASP A 31 1.91 12.85 -15.66
CA ASP A 31 1.90 13.14 -14.23
C ASP A 31 0.99 12.14 -13.49
N PHE A 32 -0.15 11.78 -14.07
CA PHE A 32 -1.06 10.80 -13.49
C PHE A 32 -0.45 9.38 -13.47
N LEU A 33 0.31 8.99 -14.49
CA LEU A 33 1.12 7.74 -14.45
C LEU A 33 2.12 7.77 -13.29
N ILE A 34 2.80 8.89 -13.05
CA ILE A 34 3.72 9.05 -11.92
C ILE A 34 3.00 8.90 -10.58
N VAL A 35 1.79 9.46 -10.44
CA VAL A 35 0.96 9.29 -9.23
C VAL A 35 0.61 7.82 -9.03
N ASN A 36 0.17 7.10 -10.06
CA ASN A 36 -0.19 5.68 -9.94
C ASN A 36 1.03 4.78 -9.68
N GLN A 37 2.19 5.10 -10.23
CA GLN A 37 3.46 4.47 -9.87
C GLN A 37 3.76 4.64 -8.36
N CYS A 38 3.49 5.82 -7.77
CA CYS A 38 3.65 6.00 -6.33
C CYS A 38 2.70 5.13 -5.50
N ILE A 39 1.48 4.88 -5.99
CA ILE A 39 0.51 4.00 -5.31
C ILE A 39 1.07 2.58 -5.22
N VAL A 40 1.49 2.02 -6.36
CA VAL A 40 2.00 0.64 -6.41
C VAL A 40 3.31 0.52 -5.62
N ASP A 41 4.21 1.50 -5.71
CA ASP A 41 5.46 1.51 -4.93
C ASP A 41 5.19 1.54 -3.42
N VAL A 42 4.23 2.36 -2.97
CA VAL A 42 3.89 2.45 -1.53
C VAL A 42 3.23 1.17 -1.05
N LEU A 43 2.34 0.58 -1.85
CA LEU A 43 1.65 -0.66 -1.51
C LEU A 43 2.63 -1.84 -1.41
N GLU A 44 3.47 -2.04 -2.43
CA GLU A 44 4.52 -3.08 -2.42
C GLU A 44 5.47 -2.85 -1.23
N SER A 45 5.91 -1.61 -1.03
CA SER A 45 6.82 -1.26 0.05
C SER A 45 6.22 -1.50 1.45
N HIS A 46 4.92 -1.27 1.61
CA HIS A 46 4.23 -1.51 2.87
C HIS A 46 4.21 -3.00 3.23
N HIS A 47 3.83 -3.84 2.26
CA HIS A 47 3.71 -5.28 2.46
C HIS A 47 5.09 -5.96 2.56
N ASP A 48 6.10 -5.53 1.79
CA ASP A 48 7.49 -5.98 1.92
C ASP A 48 7.97 -5.80 3.38
N MET A 49 7.72 -4.62 3.96
CA MET A 49 8.11 -4.33 5.34
C MET A 49 7.41 -5.24 6.35
N GLU A 50 6.14 -5.53 6.11
CA GLU A 50 5.36 -6.40 6.97
C GLU A 50 5.88 -7.83 6.96
N GLU A 51 6.03 -8.41 5.78
CA GLU A 51 6.47 -9.79 5.63
C GLU A 51 7.91 -10.00 6.07
N GLU A 52 8.81 -9.09 5.71
CA GLU A 52 10.23 -9.23 6.03
C GLU A 52 10.55 -8.93 7.51
N ARG A 53 9.71 -8.12 8.18
CA ARG A 53 10.08 -7.52 9.47
C ARG A 53 8.97 -7.61 10.51
N LEU A 54 7.80 -7.04 10.23
CA LEU A 54 6.76 -6.86 11.25
C LEU A 54 6.13 -8.20 11.64
N PHE A 55 5.65 -8.98 10.67
CA PHE A 55 4.97 -10.25 10.91
C PHE A 55 5.86 -11.26 11.65
N PRO A 56 7.13 -11.50 11.25
CA PRO A 56 8.02 -12.37 12.02
C PRO A 56 8.25 -11.89 13.44
N ALA A 57 8.35 -10.57 13.65
CA ALA A 57 8.54 -10.01 14.99
C ALA A 57 7.30 -10.20 15.87
N LEU A 58 6.09 -10.01 15.30
CA LEU A 58 4.81 -10.24 15.98
C LEU A 58 4.63 -11.71 16.38
N GLU A 59 4.88 -12.64 15.47
CA GLU A 59 4.80 -14.08 15.77
C GLU A 59 5.76 -14.48 16.90
N LYS A 60 6.97 -13.90 16.91
CA LYS A 60 7.98 -14.15 17.95
C LYS A 60 7.56 -13.62 19.32
N ILE A 61 7.06 -12.39 19.41
CA ILE A 61 6.67 -11.80 20.70
C ILE A 61 5.41 -12.45 21.27
N LEU A 62 4.49 -12.90 20.40
CA LEU A 62 3.31 -13.67 20.79
C LEU A 62 3.63 -15.13 21.15
N ASN A 63 4.81 -15.62 20.76
CA ASN A 63 5.17 -17.04 20.80
C ASN A 63 4.13 -17.92 20.07
N GLN A 64 3.63 -17.42 18.93
CA GLN A 64 2.62 -18.05 18.09
C GLN A 64 3.09 -18.06 16.63
N PRO A 65 3.90 -19.06 16.22
CA PRO A 65 4.31 -19.21 14.84
C PRO A 65 3.09 -19.36 13.91
N GLY A 66 3.08 -18.63 12.80
CA GLY A 66 1.98 -18.63 11.84
C GLY A 66 0.79 -17.75 12.22
N ALA A 67 0.87 -16.95 13.29
CA ALA A 67 -0.21 -16.02 13.66
C ALA A 67 -0.53 -14.99 12.56
N MET A 68 0.45 -14.69 11.68
CA MET A 68 0.29 -13.75 10.56
C MET A 68 0.12 -14.44 9.20
N GLU A 69 -0.14 -15.76 9.19
CA GLU A 69 -0.25 -16.52 7.93
C GLU A 69 -1.46 -16.09 7.09
N GLY A 70 -2.57 -15.70 7.73
CA GLY A 70 -3.73 -15.14 7.04
C GLY A 70 -3.36 -13.88 6.24
N ASN A 71 -2.64 -12.94 6.85
CA ASN A 71 -2.19 -11.71 6.18
C ASN A 71 -1.27 -12.02 4.99
N ARG A 72 -0.34 -12.98 5.13
CA ARG A 72 0.53 -13.41 4.02
C ARG A 72 -0.26 -14.02 2.87
N GLN A 73 -1.28 -14.81 3.16
CA GLN A 73 -2.16 -15.38 2.13
C GLN A 73 -2.98 -14.31 1.42
N GLU A 74 -3.46 -13.31 2.15
CA GLU A 74 -4.14 -12.15 1.58
C GLU A 74 -3.21 -11.32 0.68
N HIS A 75 -1.96 -11.07 1.10
CA HIS A 75 -0.94 -10.44 0.25
C HIS A 75 -0.72 -11.21 -1.05
N GLN A 76 -0.56 -12.52 -0.94
CA GLN A 76 -0.38 -13.40 -2.09
C GLN A 76 -1.61 -13.38 -3.03
N ALA A 77 -2.81 -13.19 -2.48
CA ALA A 77 -4.06 -13.22 -3.24
C ALA A 77 -4.25 -12.02 -4.18
N PHE A 78 -3.58 -10.89 -3.94
CA PHE A 78 -3.60 -9.72 -4.84
C PHE A 78 -2.26 -9.44 -5.51
N HIS A 79 -1.27 -10.32 -5.32
CA HIS A 79 0.09 -10.11 -5.84
C HIS A 79 0.11 -9.95 -7.36
N ASP A 80 -0.62 -10.80 -8.09
CA ASP A 80 -0.65 -10.79 -9.55
C ASP A 80 -1.33 -9.52 -10.07
N GLU A 81 -2.45 -9.11 -9.47
CA GLU A 81 -3.16 -7.87 -9.81
C GLU A 81 -2.27 -6.63 -9.58
N LEU A 82 -1.52 -6.61 -8.47
CA LEU A 82 -0.57 -5.55 -8.17
C LEU A 82 0.57 -5.51 -9.21
N LEU A 83 1.13 -6.67 -9.56
CA LEU A 83 2.19 -6.78 -10.57
C LEU A 83 1.73 -6.34 -11.96
N GLU A 84 0.50 -6.67 -12.35
CA GLU A 84 -0.07 -6.20 -13.61
C GLU A 84 -0.30 -4.69 -13.60
N PHE A 85 -0.75 -4.13 -12.49
CA PHE A 85 -0.94 -2.68 -12.36
C PHE A 85 0.41 -1.97 -12.41
N TYR A 86 1.39 -2.45 -11.65
CA TYR A 86 2.78 -1.99 -11.68
C TYR A 86 3.32 -2.00 -13.12
N SER A 87 3.23 -3.13 -13.81
CA SER A 87 3.74 -3.29 -15.18
C SER A 87 3.18 -2.25 -16.12
N TYR A 88 1.87 -1.98 -16.06
CA TYR A 88 1.24 -0.97 -16.90
C TYR A 88 1.75 0.45 -16.59
N VAL A 89 1.74 0.86 -15.32
CA VAL A 89 2.07 2.26 -14.97
C VAL A 89 3.55 2.59 -15.18
N PHE A 90 4.44 1.60 -15.15
CA PHE A 90 5.88 1.77 -15.39
C PHE A 90 6.30 1.63 -16.86
N THR A 91 5.47 1.04 -17.72
CA THR A 91 5.78 0.87 -19.15
C THR A 91 5.04 1.85 -20.06
N ALA A 92 3.87 2.32 -19.67
CA ALA A 92 3.14 3.33 -20.41
C ALA A 92 3.83 4.70 -20.31
N ASP A 93 3.81 5.44 -21.41
CA ASP A 93 4.05 6.88 -21.44
C ASP A 93 2.72 7.63 -21.60
N SER A 94 2.77 8.96 -21.74
CA SER A 94 1.55 9.74 -21.95
C SER A 94 0.73 9.28 -23.16
N GLN A 95 1.36 8.82 -24.25
CA GLN A 95 0.64 8.35 -25.45
C GLN A 95 0.02 6.97 -25.22
N GLY A 96 0.70 6.10 -24.48
CA GLY A 96 0.20 4.78 -24.07
C GLY A 96 -0.79 4.82 -22.90
N TYR A 97 -1.08 6.00 -22.35
CA TYR A 97 -2.04 6.16 -21.28
C TYR A 97 -3.48 5.90 -21.76
N HIS A 98 -4.13 4.97 -21.08
CA HIS A 98 -5.54 4.65 -21.20
C HIS A 98 -6.21 4.63 -19.82
N GLY A 99 -7.09 5.61 -19.58
CA GLY A 99 -7.87 5.72 -18.35
C GLY A 99 -8.68 4.46 -18.02
N ALA A 100 -9.26 3.82 -19.04
CA ALA A 100 -10.00 2.56 -18.89
C ALA A 100 -9.13 1.42 -18.35
N THR A 101 -7.83 1.40 -18.68
CA THR A 101 -6.89 0.41 -18.14
C THR A 101 -6.64 0.63 -16.66
N ILE A 102 -6.42 1.88 -16.22
CA ILE A 102 -6.31 2.20 -14.78
C ILE A 102 -7.61 1.81 -14.05
N LYS A 103 -8.78 2.12 -14.64
CA LYS A 103 -10.07 1.75 -14.06
C LYS A 103 -10.18 0.24 -13.84
N ALA A 104 -9.90 -0.55 -14.87
CA ALA A 104 -9.95 -2.01 -14.77
C ALA A 104 -8.95 -2.56 -13.73
N LYS A 105 -7.72 -2.01 -13.69
CA LYS A 105 -6.71 -2.42 -12.69
C LYS A 105 -7.13 -2.08 -11.26
N THR A 106 -7.66 -0.88 -11.04
CA THR A 106 -8.16 -0.48 -9.71
C THR A 106 -9.42 -1.23 -9.29
N GLU A 107 -10.31 -1.61 -10.23
CA GLU A 107 -11.47 -2.46 -9.94
C GLU A 107 -11.09 -3.90 -9.59
N ALA A 108 -10.01 -4.43 -10.16
CA ALA A 108 -9.48 -5.75 -9.84
C ALA A 108 -8.72 -5.75 -8.50
N LEU A 109 -7.82 -4.78 -8.28
CA LEU A 109 -6.95 -4.72 -7.11
C LEU A 109 -7.65 -4.16 -5.86
N GLY A 110 -8.47 -3.12 -6.04
CA GLY A 110 -9.01 -2.30 -4.94
C GLY A 110 -9.77 -3.10 -3.88
N PRO A 111 -10.75 -3.94 -4.25
CA PRO A 111 -11.51 -4.73 -3.29
C PRO A 111 -10.65 -5.72 -2.49
N LEU A 112 -9.64 -6.33 -3.11
CA LEU A 112 -8.75 -7.28 -2.45
C LEU A 112 -7.87 -6.58 -1.40
N VAL A 113 -7.33 -5.42 -1.75
CA VAL A 113 -6.56 -4.59 -0.82
C VAL A 113 -7.46 -4.08 0.30
N GLU A 114 -8.67 -3.60 0.00
CA GLU A 114 -9.62 -3.16 1.02
C GLU A 114 -9.96 -4.27 2.02
N GLU A 115 -10.25 -5.47 1.54
CA GLU A 115 -10.53 -6.64 2.38
C GLU A 115 -9.35 -6.95 3.30
N HIS A 116 -8.14 -7.06 2.74
CA HIS A 116 -6.91 -7.29 3.51
C HIS A 116 -6.69 -6.25 4.61
N LEU A 117 -6.73 -4.96 4.24
CA LEU A 117 -6.48 -3.87 5.19
C LEU A 117 -7.53 -3.82 6.31
N HIS A 118 -8.76 -4.28 6.06
CA HIS A 118 -9.78 -4.44 7.10
C HIS A 118 -9.57 -5.68 7.97
N ASN A 119 -9.18 -6.82 7.38
CA ASN A 119 -8.93 -8.06 8.10
C ASN A 119 -7.72 -7.95 9.05
N GLU A 120 -6.76 -7.09 8.74
CA GLU A 120 -5.62 -6.84 9.63
C GLU A 120 -6.00 -6.06 10.91
N VAL A 121 -7.01 -5.19 10.86
CA VAL A 121 -7.42 -4.36 12.02
C VAL A 121 -7.73 -5.18 13.28
N PRO A 122 -8.60 -6.22 13.26
CA PRO A 122 -8.87 -7.03 14.45
C PRO A 122 -7.63 -7.78 14.94
N LEU A 123 -6.77 -8.27 14.04
CA LEU A 123 -5.53 -8.95 14.41
C LEU A 123 -4.58 -8.02 15.17
N LEU A 124 -4.43 -6.79 14.71
CA LEU A 124 -3.63 -5.77 15.40
C LEU A 124 -4.27 -5.33 16.72
N TYR A 125 -5.61 -5.28 16.79
CA TYR A 125 -6.33 -4.98 18.02
C TYR A 125 -6.12 -6.06 19.09
N ASP A 126 -6.05 -7.32 18.70
CA ASP A 126 -5.79 -8.45 19.59
C ASP A 126 -4.38 -8.42 20.21
N LEU A 127 -3.46 -7.61 19.68
CA LEU A 127 -2.15 -7.36 20.28
C LEU A 127 -2.22 -6.56 21.60
N HIS A 128 -3.40 -6.08 22.03
CA HIS A 128 -3.58 -5.37 23.31
C HIS A 128 -3.10 -6.13 24.54
N VAL A 129 -2.86 -7.44 24.41
CA VAL A 129 -2.30 -8.31 25.46
C VAL A 129 -0.79 -8.11 25.66
N ILE A 130 -0.09 -7.49 24.71
CA ILE A 130 1.34 -7.19 24.79
C ILE A 130 1.54 -5.84 25.46
N ASP A 131 2.62 -5.71 26.25
CA ASP A 131 3.03 -4.43 26.83
C ASP A 131 3.25 -3.35 25.75
N SER A 132 2.75 -2.14 26.01
CA SER A 132 2.77 -1.05 25.03
C SER A 132 4.19 -0.56 24.70
N GLU A 133 5.14 -0.61 25.63
CA GLU A 133 6.53 -0.23 25.36
C GLU A 133 7.21 -1.29 24.47
N ALA A 134 6.93 -2.57 24.75
CA ALA A 134 7.42 -3.67 23.92
C ALA A 134 6.90 -3.60 22.48
N LEU A 135 5.59 -3.38 22.30
CA LEU A 135 4.97 -3.12 20.99
C LEU A 135 5.59 -1.92 20.28
N THR A 136 5.82 -0.83 21.00
CA THR A 136 6.43 0.39 20.45
C THR A 136 7.87 0.14 20.00
N SER A 137 8.66 -0.60 20.77
CA SER A 137 10.02 -0.97 20.41
C SER A 137 10.04 -1.85 19.16
N LEU A 138 9.18 -2.86 19.13
CA LEU A 138 9.04 -3.77 17.98
C LEU A 138 8.70 -3.00 16.71
N TRP A 139 7.72 -2.10 16.77
CA TRP A 139 7.35 -1.24 15.63
C TRP A 139 8.53 -0.39 15.15
N LYS A 140 9.25 0.27 16.07
CA LYS A 140 10.43 1.08 15.72
C LYS A 140 11.52 0.24 15.06
N ASP A 141 11.76 -0.98 15.53
CA ASP A 141 12.79 -1.87 14.99
C ASP A 141 12.42 -2.42 13.60
N ALA A 142 11.13 -2.72 13.38
CA ALA A 142 10.61 -3.09 12.07
C ALA A 142 10.83 -1.95 11.07
N MET A 143 10.49 -0.71 11.46
CA MET A 143 10.63 0.48 10.63
C MET A 143 12.09 0.93 10.39
N ASN A 144 12.96 0.88 11.42
CA ASN A 144 14.32 1.43 11.35
C ASN A 144 15.24 0.70 10.37
N GLY A 145 15.05 -0.61 10.18
CA GLY A 145 15.86 -1.37 9.22
C GLY A 145 15.25 -1.47 7.83
N TYR A 146 14.04 -0.96 7.65
CA TYR A 146 13.37 -0.97 6.36
C TYR A 146 13.83 0.24 5.54
N LYS A 147 14.56 -0.01 4.45
CA LYS A 147 14.95 1.00 3.46
C LYS A 147 13.95 0.93 2.32
N PRO A 148 12.93 1.78 2.31
CA PRO A 148 11.84 1.54 1.40
C PRO A 148 12.29 1.93 -0.01
N LYS A 149 11.91 1.14 -1.02
CA LYS A 149 12.40 1.25 -2.41
C LYS A 149 11.74 2.42 -3.15
N PHE A 150 11.89 3.66 -2.68
CA PHE A 150 11.22 4.80 -3.31
C PHE A 150 12.05 6.09 -3.26
N ASN A 151 11.73 6.99 -4.17
CA ASN A 151 12.31 8.33 -4.25
C ASN A 151 11.61 9.29 -3.27
N LEU A 152 12.36 9.95 -2.39
CA LEU A 152 11.85 10.93 -1.40
C LEU A 152 10.93 11.98 -2.04
N PHE A 153 11.28 12.48 -3.22
CA PHE A 153 10.51 13.48 -3.97
C PHE A 153 9.21 12.94 -4.57
N ARG A 154 9.00 11.62 -4.54
CA ARG A 154 7.77 10.96 -4.98
C ARG A 154 6.87 10.60 -3.79
N ARG A 155 7.43 9.98 -2.74
CA ARG A 155 6.66 9.56 -1.57
C ARG A 155 6.25 10.71 -0.67
N PHE A 156 7.09 11.73 -0.48
CA PHE A 156 6.72 12.84 0.40
C PHE A 156 5.47 13.57 -0.09
N PRO A 157 5.37 14.00 -1.37
CA PRO A 157 4.13 14.57 -1.90
C PRO A 157 2.95 13.61 -1.77
N PHE A 158 3.13 12.33 -2.12
CA PHE A 158 2.09 11.31 -2.01
C PHE A 158 1.54 11.17 -0.59
N MET A 159 2.42 11.03 0.41
CA MET A 159 2.00 10.89 1.81
C MET A 159 1.26 12.14 2.26
N VAL A 160 1.76 13.34 1.96
CA VAL A 160 1.11 14.59 2.37
C VAL A 160 -0.26 14.75 1.72
N THR A 161 -0.42 14.41 0.43
CA THR A 161 -1.71 14.54 -0.26
C THR A 161 -2.73 13.48 0.12
N CYS A 162 -2.28 12.31 0.61
CA CYS A 162 -3.17 11.22 1.03
C CYS A 162 -3.40 11.15 2.55
N THR A 163 -2.71 11.99 3.34
CA THR A 163 -2.89 12.05 4.80
C THR A 163 -4.11 12.88 5.18
N ASP A 164 -4.87 12.41 6.17
CA ASP A 164 -5.90 13.23 6.81
C ASP A 164 -5.29 14.15 7.87
N ASN A 165 -5.67 15.42 7.87
CA ASN A 165 -5.29 16.34 8.95
C ASN A 165 -6.00 16.03 10.28
N THR A 166 -7.02 15.18 10.29
CA THR A 166 -7.72 14.72 11.50
C THR A 166 -7.07 13.52 12.20
N PHE A 167 -6.03 12.93 11.58
CA PHE A 167 -5.28 11.79 12.12
C PHE A 167 -3.89 12.18 12.69
N LEU A 168 -3.63 13.49 12.84
CA LEU A 168 -2.39 14.05 13.40
C LEU A 168 -2.57 14.54 14.84
#